data_AF-A0A0J1F9M0-F1
#
_entry.id   AF-A0A0J1F9M0-F1
#
_cell.length_a   1.000
_cell.length_b   1.000
_cell.length_c   1.000
_cell.angle_alpha   90.00
_cell.angle_beta   90.00
_cell.angle_gamma   90.00
#
_symmetry.space_group_name_H-M   'P 1'
#
loop_
_entity.id
_entity.type
_entity.pdbx_description
1 polymer ?
#
loop_
_entity_poly.entity_id
_entity_poly.type
_entity_poly.pdbx_seq_one_letter_code
_entity_poly.pdbx_strand_id
1 'polypeptide(L)'
;MHKQEVAVDSAATIDKPKGISTEPQRVDFAHPELCKRTNPVSCKIGFTNVPIRETWIDLLIDVVELFLKTNPKLLTDYQFKSGRPLLMDEEMPGLNCKTLSNGKVILVNYGLDVFVRMIGRVCAACGVGLNDVIITYVPKSGGDAPVIKTDNDSARFAQQPIRDAFRAWLTDHNPEWSSGTVTVHYSDAYYLYNNERGVTLDEALTDDDGLQRAYDAIERYFINNPTQTNNPSGSARGYLRSLRMLKEFLTENHPELLNANVAVETAASVPDSLLEALNRNYFSGFRFDTTYINLLSNASGIEIDERMQSALKRVMFCRDDGIYFLLDTVADAATRKNIVDFADAFLEEYGCFEIAELYKLYEDKVNPKCIGNADAFERFYEQIEKRGVRCVQAPQIGNRMARLSNGNVWGTFKEVAAKIVSVITEDYYGSCNEDDLHTKFCAFSTDLLGKIIRNCATDKLIRVEINDSVCYQTVDALGLPENFSDVLAEILERLGDVGLEPSQEALHTAISLKLGVNFRAEFNLSDWDTYRRLVATFYKAEPRREWKYNIFGEVID
;
A
#
# COMPACT_ATOMS: atom_id res chain seq x y z
N MET A 1 -24.84 -78.17 -22.68
CA MET A 1 -23.45 -78.55 -23.07
C MET A 1 -22.77 -77.31 -23.61
N HIS A 2 -21.57 -76.95 -23.12
CA HIS A 2 -20.68 -75.89 -23.63
C HIS A 2 -21.24 -74.44 -23.53
N LYS A 3 -20.54 -73.47 -22.92
CA LYS A 3 -19.38 -72.68 -23.44
C LYS A 3 -19.76 -71.93 -24.74
N GLN A 4 -19.44 -70.66 -24.99
CA GLN A 4 -18.45 -69.68 -24.49
C GLN A 4 -18.97 -68.25 -24.81
N GLU A 5 -18.48 -67.08 -24.37
CA GLU A 5 -17.31 -66.64 -23.55
C GLU A 5 -17.69 -65.31 -22.83
N VAL A 6 -16.71 -64.51 -22.38
CA VAL A 6 -16.82 -63.08 -22.02
C VAL A 6 -15.78 -62.30 -22.85
N ALA A 7 -16.14 -61.14 -23.39
CA ALA A 7 -15.19 -60.13 -23.86
C ALA A 7 -15.75 -58.74 -23.59
N VAL A 8 -14.96 -57.92 -22.90
CA VAL A 8 -15.20 -56.49 -22.66
C VAL A 8 -14.57 -55.72 -23.80
N ASP A 9 -15.24 -54.69 -24.33
CA ASP A 9 -14.49 -53.55 -24.86
C ASP A 9 -15.26 -52.24 -24.72
N SER A 10 -14.56 -51.22 -24.21
CA SER A 10 -15.13 -49.92 -23.83
C SER A 10 -14.53 -48.82 -24.71
N ALA A 11 -15.23 -48.45 -25.77
CA ALA A 11 -14.84 -47.32 -26.62
C ALA A 11 -15.43 -46.01 -26.08
N ALA A 12 -14.65 -45.29 -25.26
CA ALA A 12 -14.98 -43.92 -24.88
C ALA A 12 -14.89 -42.99 -26.11
N THR A 13 -15.89 -42.13 -26.27
CA THR A 13 -15.99 -41.19 -27.39
C THR A 13 -14.84 -40.18 -27.36
N ILE A 14 -14.08 -40.07 -28.45
CA ILE A 14 -13.08 -39.00 -28.62
C ILE A 14 -13.84 -37.69 -28.86
N ASP A 15 -13.92 -36.84 -27.84
CA ASP A 15 -14.45 -35.49 -27.99
C ASP A 15 -13.40 -34.58 -28.65
N LYS A 16 -13.88 -33.66 -29.51
CA LYS A 16 -13.01 -32.76 -30.28
C LYS A 16 -12.53 -31.58 -29.43
N PRO A 17 -11.37 -30.96 -29.74
CA PRO A 17 -10.93 -29.76 -29.03
C PRO A 17 -11.98 -28.65 -29.15
N LYS A 18 -12.45 -28.17 -27.99
CA LYS A 18 -13.43 -27.06 -27.89
C LYS A 18 -12.84 -25.79 -28.53
N GLY A 19 -13.66 -25.12 -29.32
CA GLY A 19 -13.22 -24.05 -30.21
C GLY A 19 -12.81 -22.74 -29.53
N ILE A 20 -12.12 -21.92 -30.31
CA ILE A 20 -11.77 -20.52 -30.03
C ILE A 20 -13.04 -19.75 -29.62
N SER A 21 -12.98 -18.99 -28.52
CA SER A 21 -14.10 -18.12 -28.14
C SER A 21 -14.32 -17.04 -29.21
N THR A 22 -15.54 -16.97 -29.73
CA THR A 22 -15.97 -16.03 -30.78
C THR A 22 -16.76 -14.84 -30.24
N GLU A 23 -16.88 -14.71 -28.91
CA GLU A 23 -17.66 -13.65 -28.29
C GLU A 23 -16.97 -12.27 -28.39
N PRO A 24 -17.69 -11.20 -28.80
CA PRO A 24 -17.11 -9.86 -28.91
C PRO A 24 -16.69 -9.28 -27.55
N GLN A 25 -15.40 -8.96 -27.41
CA GLN A 25 -14.84 -8.30 -26.23
C GLN A 25 -15.03 -6.78 -26.33
N ARG A 26 -15.18 -6.07 -25.19
CA ARG A 26 -15.23 -4.60 -25.15
C ARG A 26 -13.82 -4.01 -25.18
N VAL A 27 -13.63 -2.89 -25.88
CA VAL A 27 -12.39 -2.10 -25.82
C VAL A 27 -12.19 -1.54 -24.42
N ASP A 28 -11.04 -1.88 -23.84
CA ASP A 28 -10.43 -1.10 -22.78
C ASP A 28 -9.46 -0.06 -23.39
N PHE A 29 -9.71 1.22 -23.14
CA PHE A 29 -8.85 2.31 -23.58
C PHE A 29 -7.59 2.48 -22.73
N ALA A 30 -7.52 1.88 -21.54
CA ALA A 30 -6.31 1.78 -20.73
C ALA A 30 -5.36 0.70 -21.26
N HIS A 31 -5.89 -0.37 -21.87
CA HIS A 31 -5.14 -1.50 -22.42
C HIS A 31 -5.35 -1.69 -23.95
N PRO A 32 -5.04 -0.68 -24.78
CA PRO A 32 -5.26 -0.69 -26.23
C PRO A 32 -4.43 -1.77 -26.97
N GLU A 33 -3.38 -2.30 -26.35
CA GLU A 33 -2.61 -3.44 -26.84
C GLU A 33 -3.41 -4.75 -26.92
N LEU A 34 -4.50 -4.90 -26.16
CA LEU A 34 -5.42 -6.04 -26.26
C LEU A 34 -6.15 -6.08 -27.61
N CYS A 35 -6.26 -4.93 -28.29
CA CYS A 35 -6.81 -4.82 -29.64
C CYS A 35 -5.79 -5.18 -30.75
N LYS A 36 -4.59 -5.67 -30.40
CA LYS A 36 -3.63 -6.17 -31.40
C LYS A 36 -4.17 -7.46 -32.02
N ARG A 37 -4.11 -7.54 -33.35
CA ARG A 37 -4.65 -8.66 -34.15
C ARG A 37 -6.17 -8.86 -34.00
N THR A 38 -6.94 -7.82 -33.71
CA THR A 38 -8.41 -7.88 -33.66
C THR A 38 -9.04 -7.04 -34.78
N ASN A 39 -10.35 -7.20 -35.01
CA ASN A 39 -11.19 -6.30 -35.81
C ASN A 39 -12.33 -5.75 -34.94
N PRO A 40 -12.71 -4.47 -35.08
CA PRO A 40 -13.87 -3.93 -34.38
C PRO A 40 -15.18 -4.46 -35.00
N VAL A 41 -16.22 -4.60 -34.18
CA VAL A 41 -17.51 -5.23 -34.51
C VAL A 41 -18.68 -4.28 -34.27
N SER A 42 -18.66 -3.52 -33.18
CA SER A 42 -19.64 -2.45 -32.93
C SER A 42 -18.96 -1.22 -32.35
N CYS A 43 -19.50 -0.03 -32.61
CA CYS A 43 -19.09 1.21 -31.97
C CYS A 43 -20.31 2.10 -31.72
N LYS A 44 -20.43 2.57 -30.47
CA LYS A 44 -21.45 3.50 -30.01
C LYS A 44 -20.76 4.59 -29.18
N ILE A 45 -21.11 5.84 -29.47
CA ILE A 45 -20.58 7.04 -28.81
C ILE A 45 -21.78 7.81 -28.26
N GLY A 46 -21.97 7.77 -26.94
CA GLY A 46 -23.18 8.23 -26.27
C GLY A 46 -24.40 7.48 -26.81
N PHE A 47 -25.31 8.19 -27.47
CA PHE A 47 -26.49 7.59 -28.13
C PHE A 47 -26.31 7.31 -29.64
N THR A 48 -25.18 7.69 -30.22
CA THR A 48 -24.93 7.58 -31.68
C THR A 48 -24.19 6.29 -31.99
N ASN A 49 -24.75 5.45 -32.87
CA ASN A 49 -24.03 4.32 -33.44
C ASN A 49 -23.12 4.80 -34.58
N VAL A 50 -21.84 4.42 -34.55
CA VAL A 50 -20.88 4.71 -35.61
C VAL A 50 -20.89 3.51 -36.58
N PRO A 51 -21.05 3.72 -37.90
CA PRO A 51 -20.91 2.62 -38.85
C PRO A 51 -19.50 2.04 -38.80
N ILE A 52 -19.38 0.72 -38.91
CA ILE A 52 -18.09 0.02 -38.97
C ILE A 52 -17.99 -0.66 -40.33
N ARG A 53 -16.86 -0.47 -41.00
CA ARG A 53 -16.63 -0.99 -42.35
C ARG A 53 -15.84 -2.29 -42.37
N GLU A 54 -14.77 -2.42 -41.58
CA GLU A 54 -14.10 -3.71 -41.27
C GLU A 54 -12.88 -3.56 -40.33
N THR A 55 -12.16 -2.44 -40.36
CA THR A 55 -10.89 -2.29 -39.63
C THR A 55 -10.87 -1.16 -38.59
N TRP A 56 -9.89 -1.21 -37.69
CA TRP A 56 -9.57 -0.13 -36.74
C TRP A 56 -9.21 1.20 -37.40
N ILE A 57 -8.69 1.17 -38.64
CA ILE A 57 -8.39 2.39 -39.41
C ILE A 57 -9.69 3.02 -39.89
N ASP A 58 -10.61 2.22 -40.42
CA ASP A 58 -11.91 2.71 -40.88
C ASP A 58 -12.73 3.27 -39.71
N LEU A 59 -12.72 2.59 -38.55
CA LEU A 59 -13.39 3.09 -37.36
C LEU A 59 -12.78 4.43 -36.87
N LEU A 60 -11.46 4.60 -36.90
CA LEU A 60 -10.85 5.90 -36.58
C LEU A 60 -11.33 6.99 -37.54
N ILE A 61 -11.43 6.69 -38.85
CA ILE A 61 -11.93 7.63 -39.85
C ILE A 61 -13.41 7.96 -39.61
N ASP A 62 -14.27 6.96 -39.46
CA ASP A 62 -15.72 7.15 -39.26
C ASP A 62 -16.02 7.91 -37.93
N VAL A 63 -15.20 7.74 -36.88
CA VAL A 63 -15.28 8.54 -35.63
C VAL A 63 -14.83 9.99 -35.86
N VAL A 64 -13.71 10.23 -36.56
CA VAL A 64 -13.26 11.59 -36.87
C VAL A 64 -14.25 12.30 -37.79
N GLU A 65 -14.82 11.62 -38.79
CA GLU A 65 -15.87 12.13 -39.68
C GLU A 65 -17.18 12.46 -38.94
N LEU A 66 -17.57 11.67 -37.93
CA LEU A 66 -18.70 11.98 -37.06
C LEU A 66 -18.47 13.31 -36.31
N PHE A 67 -17.30 13.46 -35.70
CA PHE A 67 -16.99 14.66 -34.94
C PHE A 67 -16.61 15.86 -35.82
N LEU A 68 -16.15 15.68 -37.06
CA LEU A 68 -15.93 16.79 -38.00
C LEU A 68 -17.25 17.48 -38.38
N LYS A 69 -18.37 16.76 -38.39
CA LYS A 69 -19.69 17.36 -38.65
C LYS A 69 -20.19 18.24 -37.50
N THR A 70 -19.77 17.97 -36.27
CA THR A 70 -20.26 18.64 -35.05
C THR A 70 -19.25 19.63 -34.47
N ASN A 71 -17.95 19.36 -34.63
CA ASN A 71 -16.83 20.07 -34.02
C ASN A 71 -15.65 20.27 -35.03
N PRO A 72 -15.89 20.78 -36.27
CA PRO A 72 -14.89 20.80 -37.34
C PRO A 72 -13.61 21.56 -36.98
N LYS A 73 -13.75 22.72 -36.33
CA LYS A 73 -12.62 23.57 -35.96
C LYS A 73 -11.76 22.92 -34.88
N LEU A 74 -12.38 22.35 -33.85
CA LEU A 74 -11.66 21.72 -32.73
C LEU A 74 -10.77 20.57 -33.22
N LEU A 75 -11.24 19.76 -34.17
CA LEU A 75 -10.43 18.67 -34.73
C LEU A 75 -9.40 19.10 -35.77
N THR A 76 -9.67 20.18 -36.51
CA THR A 76 -8.68 20.75 -37.44
C THR A 76 -7.51 21.37 -36.70
N ASP A 77 -7.78 22.02 -35.55
CA ASP A 77 -6.77 22.64 -34.70
C ASP A 77 -6.17 21.63 -33.68
N TYR A 78 -6.64 20.37 -33.63
CA TYR A 78 -6.23 19.40 -32.61
C TYR A 78 -4.81 18.87 -32.84
N GLN A 79 -3.96 19.04 -31.83
CA GLN A 79 -2.62 18.49 -31.76
C GLN A 79 -2.50 17.48 -30.63
N PHE A 80 -1.82 16.36 -30.88
CA PHE A 80 -1.43 15.44 -29.83
C PHE A 80 -0.38 16.07 -28.90
N LYS A 81 -0.22 15.54 -27.67
CA LYS A 81 0.81 15.99 -26.70
C LYS A 81 2.25 15.97 -27.25
N SER A 82 2.52 15.30 -28.37
CA SER A 82 3.79 15.30 -29.09
C SER A 82 3.98 16.48 -30.07
N GLY A 83 3.05 17.45 -30.09
CA GLY A 83 3.04 18.59 -31.01
C GLY A 83 2.65 18.25 -32.45
N ARG A 84 2.30 17.00 -32.75
CA ARG A 84 1.85 16.59 -34.09
C ARG A 84 0.35 16.83 -34.26
N PRO A 85 -0.10 17.45 -35.37
CA PRO A 85 -1.52 17.60 -35.65
C PRO A 85 -2.16 16.24 -35.96
N LEU A 86 -3.47 16.11 -35.66
CA LEU A 86 -4.28 14.96 -36.07
C LEU A 86 -4.60 14.99 -37.56
N LEU A 87 -4.86 16.19 -38.09
CA LEU A 87 -5.23 16.44 -39.48
C LEU A 87 -4.14 17.25 -40.19
N MET A 88 -3.80 16.87 -41.42
CA MET A 88 -2.77 17.50 -42.24
C MET A 88 -3.38 18.11 -43.51
N ASP A 89 -2.70 19.08 -44.11
CA ASP A 89 -3.12 19.70 -45.38
C ASP A 89 -2.81 18.86 -46.62
N GLU A 90 -1.71 18.10 -46.59
CA GLU A 90 -1.22 17.30 -47.72
C GLU A 90 -0.83 15.88 -47.27
N GLU A 91 -0.81 14.93 -48.21
CA GLU A 91 -0.32 13.57 -47.97
C GLU A 91 1.20 13.55 -47.78
N MET A 92 1.69 12.76 -46.83
CA MET A 92 3.14 12.61 -46.61
C MET A 92 3.72 11.57 -47.58
N PRO A 93 4.71 11.94 -48.44
CA PRO A 93 5.28 11.02 -49.42
C PRO A 93 5.84 9.74 -48.79
N GLY A 94 5.41 8.59 -49.31
CA GLY A 94 5.86 7.27 -48.86
C GLY A 94 5.21 6.74 -47.57
N LEU A 95 4.19 7.44 -47.03
CA LEU A 95 3.43 6.99 -45.86
C LEU A 95 1.96 6.74 -46.20
N ASN A 96 1.34 5.75 -45.53
CA ASN A 96 -0.08 5.48 -45.70
C ASN A 96 -0.94 6.60 -45.08
N CYS A 97 -1.64 7.33 -45.95
CA CYS A 97 -2.52 8.44 -45.61
C CYS A 97 -3.96 8.15 -46.03
N LYS A 98 -4.93 8.84 -45.40
CA LYS A 98 -6.36 8.77 -45.71
C LYS A 98 -6.99 10.16 -45.69
N THR A 99 -7.55 10.55 -46.82
CA THR A 99 -8.21 11.85 -47.02
C THR A 99 -9.65 11.82 -46.52
N LEU A 100 -10.04 12.87 -45.81
CA LEU A 100 -11.36 13.05 -45.20
C LEU A 100 -12.28 13.91 -46.08
N SER A 101 -13.56 13.95 -45.72
CA SER A 101 -14.62 14.71 -46.41
C SER A 101 -14.36 16.22 -46.48
N ASN A 102 -13.57 16.78 -45.55
CA ASN A 102 -13.16 18.19 -45.52
C ASN A 102 -11.86 18.48 -46.30
N GLY A 103 -11.31 17.49 -47.02
CA GLY A 103 -10.07 17.61 -47.79
C GLY A 103 -8.78 17.52 -46.96
N LYS A 104 -8.85 17.41 -45.63
CA LYS A 104 -7.69 17.16 -44.77
C LYS A 104 -7.30 15.67 -44.78
N VAL A 105 -6.08 15.39 -44.36
CA VAL A 105 -5.47 14.04 -44.41
C VAL A 105 -5.12 13.53 -43.02
N ILE A 106 -5.46 12.28 -42.70
CA ILE A 106 -4.97 11.54 -41.53
C ILE A 106 -3.81 10.63 -41.94
N LEU A 107 -2.73 10.63 -41.15
CA LEU A 107 -1.67 9.62 -41.23
C LEU A 107 -2.14 8.32 -40.55
N VAL A 108 -2.21 7.21 -41.30
CA VAL A 108 -2.67 5.89 -40.81
C VAL A 108 -1.56 4.86 -40.79
N ASN A 109 -0.29 5.29 -40.77
CA ASN A 109 0.88 4.41 -40.75
C ASN A 109 1.33 4.06 -39.31
N TYR A 110 0.41 3.55 -38.50
CA TYR A 110 0.62 3.23 -37.08
C TYR A 110 0.19 1.79 -36.71
N GLY A 111 0.60 1.33 -35.53
CA GLY A 111 0.11 0.08 -34.93
C GLY A 111 -1.35 0.18 -34.46
N LEU A 112 -2.05 -0.96 -34.38
CA LEU A 112 -3.48 -1.01 -34.02
C LEU A 112 -3.79 -0.38 -32.66
N ASP A 113 -2.91 -0.58 -31.69
CA ASP A 113 -2.97 0.02 -30.34
C ASP A 113 -2.81 1.55 -30.35
N VAL A 114 -2.22 2.12 -31.41
CA VAL A 114 -2.20 3.58 -31.61
C VAL A 114 -3.55 4.08 -32.10
N PHE A 115 -4.23 3.38 -33.03
CA PHE A 115 -5.55 3.79 -33.51
C PHE A 115 -6.60 3.80 -32.40
N VAL A 116 -6.62 2.78 -31.54
CA VAL A 116 -7.52 2.74 -30.36
C VAL A 116 -7.28 3.95 -29.43
N ARG A 117 -6.02 4.30 -29.18
CA ARG A 117 -5.66 5.51 -28.41
C ARG A 117 -6.04 6.81 -29.14
N MET A 118 -5.96 6.85 -30.46
CA MET A 118 -6.41 8.01 -31.25
C MET A 118 -7.93 8.18 -31.16
N ILE A 119 -8.70 7.10 -31.30
CA ILE A 119 -10.18 7.11 -31.14
C ILE A 119 -10.55 7.67 -29.76
N GLY A 120 -10.00 7.12 -28.68
CA GLY A 120 -10.29 7.58 -27.32
C GLY A 120 -9.93 9.06 -27.10
N ARG A 121 -8.78 9.51 -27.64
CA ARG A 121 -8.36 10.92 -27.56
C ARG A 121 -9.28 11.86 -28.36
N VAL A 122 -9.74 11.45 -29.54
CA VAL A 122 -10.69 12.21 -30.36
C VAL A 122 -12.03 12.37 -29.64
N CYS A 123 -12.57 11.28 -29.07
CA CYS A 123 -13.79 11.33 -28.26
C CYS A 123 -13.64 12.28 -27.06
N ALA A 124 -12.56 12.13 -26.28
CA ALA A 124 -12.31 12.96 -25.11
C ALA A 124 -12.10 14.44 -25.45
N ALA A 125 -11.39 14.74 -26.55
CA ALA A 125 -11.21 16.11 -27.04
C ALA A 125 -12.53 16.76 -27.48
N CYS A 126 -13.47 15.97 -28.00
CA CYS A 126 -14.83 16.40 -28.36
C CYS A 126 -15.82 16.35 -27.18
N GLY A 127 -15.33 16.23 -25.94
CA GLY A 127 -16.14 16.28 -24.72
C GLY A 127 -16.90 14.99 -24.38
N VAL A 128 -16.61 13.86 -25.04
CA VAL A 128 -17.24 12.57 -24.73
C VAL A 128 -16.37 11.76 -23.78
N GLY A 129 -16.92 11.38 -22.63
CA GLY A 129 -16.25 10.50 -21.67
C GLY A 129 -16.03 9.10 -22.25
N LEU A 130 -14.87 8.48 -21.96
CA LEU A 130 -14.54 7.15 -22.49
C LEU A 130 -15.53 6.05 -22.04
N ASN A 131 -16.21 6.25 -20.90
CA ASN A 131 -17.27 5.34 -20.44
C ASN A 131 -18.47 5.30 -21.40
N ASP A 132 -18.76 6.42 -22.07
CA ASP A 132 -19.82 6.58 -23.07
C ASP A 132 -19.39 6.10 -24.47
N VAL A 133 -18.14 5.65 -24.61
CA VAL A 133 -17.60 5.03 -25.82
C VAL A 133 -17.61 3.51 -25.62
N ILE A 134 -18.54 2.85 -26.29
CA ILE A 134 -18.68 1.39 -26.28
C ILE A 134 -18.25 0.89 -27.65
N ILE A 135 -17.06 0.29 -27.71
CA ILE A 135 -16.57 -0.42 -28.90
C ILE A 135 -16.42 -1.89 -28.53
N THR A 136 -16.86 -2.81 -29.39
CA THR A 136 -16.55 -4.24 -29.26
C THR A 136 -15.68 -4.72 -30.41
N TYR A 137 -14.91 -5.78 -30.20
CA TYR A 137 -13.99 -6.37 -31.17
C TYR A 137 -13.93 -7.89 -31.06
N VAL A 138 -13.43 -8.56 -32.09
CA VAL A 138 -13.13 -10.01 -32.10
C VAL A 138 -11.71 -10.28 -32.62
N PRO A 139 -11.05 -11.38 -32.22
CA PRO A 139 -9.77 -11.79 -32.80
C PRO A 139 -9.86 -11.97 -34.32
N LYS A 140 -8.79 -11.61 -35.04
CA LYS A 140 -8.67 -11.94 -36.46
C LYS A 140 -8.51 -13.45 -36.62
N SER A 141 -9.28 -14.02 -37.54
CA SER A 141 -9.27 -15.45 -37.88
C SER A 141 -7.83 -15.94 -38.13
N GLY A 142 -7.35 -16.87 -37.29
CA GLY A 142 -6.03 -17.50 -37.44
C GLY A 142 -4.88 -16.90 -36.63
N GLY A 143 -5.13 -16.05 -35.64
CA GLY A 143 -4.13 -15.63 -34.66
C GLY A 143 -4.47 -16.10 -33.25
N ASP A 144 -3.63 -16.93 -32.64
CA ASP A 144 -3.76 -17.28 -31.22
C ASP A 144 -3.70 -16.02 -30.36
N ALA A 145 -4.76 -15.79 -29.58
CA ALA A 145 -4.78 -14.82 -28.50
C ALA A 145 -4.26 -15.49 -27.22
N PRO A 146 -3.47 -14.80 -26.37
CA PRO A 146 -3.12 -15.31 -25.06
C PRO A 146 -4.39 -15.34 -24.20
N VAL A 147 -4.98 -16.54 -24.03
CA VAL A 147 -6.12 -16.76 -23.15
C VAL A 147 -5.61 -16.87 -21.73
N ILE A 148 -5.70 -15.77 -20.98
CA ILE A 148 -5.75 -15.82 -19.51
C ILE A 148 -7.24 -15.87 -19.15
N LYS A 149 -7.67 -17.01 -18.59
CA LYS A 149 -8.96 -17.08 -17.90
C LYS A 149 -8.70 -16.75 -16.42
N THR A 150 -9.35 -15.70 -15.95
CA THR A 150 -9.66 -15.52 -14.53
C THR A 150 -11.16 -15.67 -14.38
N ASP A 151 -11.60 -16.65 -13.58
CA ASP A 151 -13.00 -16.74 -13.17
C ASP A 151 -13.25 -15.58 -12.20
N ASN A 152 -13.83 -14.49 -12.72
CA ASN A 152 -13.91 -13.20 -12.02
C ASN A 152 -15.34 -12.91 -11.54
N ASP A 153 -15.66 -13.32 -10.31
CA ASP A 153 -16.97 -13.16 -9.68
C ASP A 153 -17.34 -11.69 -9.34
N SER A 154 -16.42 -10.74 -9.56
CA SER A 154 -16.65 -9.30 -9.31
C SER A 154 -17.91 -8.72 -9.97
N ALA A 155 -18.43 -9.38 -11.02
CA ALA A 155 -19.66 -9.00 -11.70
C ALA A 155 -20.87 -8.87 -10.75
N ARG A 156 -20.90 -9.59 -9.62
CA ARG A 156 -22.03 -9.52 -8.66
C ARG A 156 -22.16 -8.15 -7.99
N PHE A 157 -21.05 -7.47 -7.71
CA PHE A 157 -21.07 -6.11 -7.11
C PHE A 157 -21.32 -5.01 -8.15
N ALA A 158 -21.10 -5.31 -9.42
CA ALA A 158 -21.21 -4.37 -10.53
C ALA A 158 -22.56 -4.43 -11.27
N GLN A 159 -23.53 -5.20 -10.77
CA GLN A 159 -24.89 -5.22 -11.31
C GLN A 159 -25.54 -3.83 -11.21
N GLN A 160 -26.25 -3.39 -12.26
CA GLN A 160 -26.82 -2.04 -12.32
C GLN A 160 -27.70 -1.66 -11.10
N PRO A 161 -28.57 -2.53 -10.55
CA PRO A 161 -29.33 -2.20 -9.34
C PRO A 161 -28.47 -1.91 -8.11
N ILE A 162 -27.37 -2.66 -7.92
CA ILE A 162 -26.42 -2.44 -6.82
C ILE A 162 -25.67 -1.13 -7.02
N ARG A 163 -25.30 -0.80 -8.26
CA ARG A 163 -24.63 0.45 -8.62
C ARG A 163 -25.53 1.67 -8.41
N ASP A 164 -26.80 1.58 -8.78
CA ASP A 164 -27.79 2.64 -8.58
C ASP A 164 -28.11 2.83 -7.09
N ALA A 165 -28.25 1.73 -6.34
CA ALA A 165 -28.42 1.76 -4.89
C ALA A 165 -27.21 2.37 -4.16
N PHE A 166 -25.98 2.00 -4.54
CA PHE A 166 -24.77 2.61 -3.98
C PHE A 166 -24.69 4.12 -4.26
N ARG A 167 -25.09 4.56 -5.46
CA ARG A 167 -25.10 5.98 -5.82
C ARG A 167 -26.14 6.77 -5.02
N ALA A 168 -27.30 6.17 -4.74
CA ALA A 168 -28.29 6.74 -3.83
C ALA A 168 -27.74 6.80 -2.40
N TRP A 169 -27.19 5.70 -1.88
CA TRP A 169 -26.57 5.63 -0.54
C TRP A 169 -25.49 6.70 -0.34
N LEU A 170 -24.60 6.93 -1.32
CA LEU A 170 -23.59 7.99 -1.28
C LEU A 170 -24.19 9.39 -1.16
N THR A 171 -25.34 9.63 -1.81
CA THR A 171 -26.06 10.91 -1.81
C THR A 171 -26.76 11.14 -0.46
N ASP A 172 -27.37 10.09 0.09
CA ASP A 172 -28.10 10.16 1.36
C ASP A 172 -27.15 10.23 2.58
N HIS A 173 -26.00 9.54 2.52
CA HIS A 173 -24.99 9.55 3.59
C HIS A 173 -24.09 10.79 3.59
N ASN A 174 -24.03 11.54 2.47
CA ASN A 174 -23.23 12.76 2.37
C ASN A 174 -24.05 13.89 1.72
N PRO A 175 -25.10 14.42 2.39
CA PRO A 175 -26.01 15.41 1.81
C PRO A 175 -25.34 16.73 1.39
N GLU A 176 -24.13 17.00 1.91
CA GLU A 176 -23.32 18.17 1.57
C GLU A 176 -22.49 18.01 0.29
N TRP A 177 -22.47 16.82 -0.33
CA TRP A 177 -21.68 16.56 -1.53
C TRP A 177 -22.38 17.05 -2.81
N SER A 178 -21.58 17.61 -3.72
CA SER A 178 -22.07 17.90 -5.07
C SER A 178 -22.32 16.61 -5.86
N SER A 179 -23.22 16.66 -6.84
CA SER A 179 -23.45 15.55 -7.78
C SER A 179 -22.18 15.12 -8.53
N GLY A 180 -21.24 16.05 -8.75
CA GLY A 180 -19.90 15.76 -9.28
C GLY A 180 -19.08 14.92 -8.31
N THR A 181 -19.03 15.31 -7.03
CA THR A 181 -18.34 14.60 -5.94
C THR A 181 -18.85 13.17 -5.77
N VAL A 182 -20.18 12.99 -5.73
CA VAL A 182 -20.82 11.67 -5.70
C VAL A 182 -20.44 10.84 -6.93
N THR A 183 -20.39 11.46 -8.12
CA THR A 183 -20.03 10.76 -9.36
C THR A 183 -18.57 10.31 -9.40
N VAL A 184 -17.65 11.09 -8.81
CA VAL A 184 -16.23 10.69 -8.64
C VAL A 184 -16.13 9.49 -7.72
N HIS A 185 -16.68 9.55 -6.50
CA HIS A 185 -16.61 8.43 -5.55
C HIS A 185 -17.31 7.17 -6.08
N TYR A 186 -18.45 7.32 -6.76
CA TYR A 186 -19.12 6.23 -7.47
C TYR A 186 -18.24 5.59 -8.56
N SER A 187 -17.51 6.38 -9.35
CA SER A 187 -16.62 5.87 -10.41
C SER A 187 -15.40 5.16 -9.82
N ASP A 188 -14.76 5.80 -8.85
CA ASP A 188 -13.49 5.35 -8.25
C ASP A 188 -13.66 4.08 -7.40
N ALA A 189 -14.81 3.89 -6.77
CA ALA A 189 -15.13 2.67 -6.02
C ALA A 189 -15.09 1.40 -6.90
N TYR A 190 -15.47 1.54 -8.17
CA TYR A 190 -15.44 0.45 -9.15
C TYR A 190 -14.14 0.41 -9.98
N TYR A 191 -13.08 1.13 -9.56
CA TYR A 191 -11.83 1.20 -10.32
C TYR A 191 -11.25 -0.19 -10.63
N LEU A 192 -11.21 -1.10 -9.66
CA LEU A 192 -10.70 -2.48 -9.83
C LEU A 192 -11.60 -3.39 -10.68
N TYR A 193 -12.89 -3.07 -10.80
CA TYR A 193 -13.78 -3.78 -11.72
C TYR A 193 -13.61 -3.28 -13.16
N ASN A 194 -13.38 -1.97 -13.32
CA ASN A 194 -13.18 -1.35 -14.61
C ASN A 194 -11.73 -1.47 -15.13
N ASN A 195 -10.78 -1.84 -14.28
CA ASN A 195 -9.34 -1.90 -14.60
C ASN A 195 -8.71 -3.13 -13.92
N GLU A 196 -8.13 -4.04 -14.71
CA GLU A 196 -7.34 -5.13 -14.14
C GLU A 196 -6.03 -4.60 -13.55
N ARG A 197 -5.80 -4.84 -12.25
CA ARG A 197 -4.61 -4.37 -11.52
C ARG A 197 -3.87 -5.48 -10.77
N GLY A 198 -4.20 -6.75 -11.05
CA GLY A 198 -3.63 -7.93 -10.36
C GLY A 198 -4.32 -8.26 -9.03
N VAL A 199 -5.40 -7.56 -8.72
CA VAL A 199 -6.37 -7.84 -7.63
C VAL A 199 -7.74 -7.50 -8.19
N THR A 200 -8.70 -8.39 -8.07
CA THR A 200 -10.08 -8.20 -8.54
C THR A 200 -10.90 -7.34 -7.56
N LEU A 201 -12.08 -6.85 -7.98
CA LEU A 201 -12.98 -6.16 -7.05
C LEU A 201 -13.54 -7.13 -5.99
N ASP A 202 -13.77 -8.39 -6.35
CA ASP A 202 -14.18 -9.45 -5.41
C ASP A 202 -13.14 -9.62 -4.29
N GLU A 203 -11.92 -10.04 -4.64
CA GLU A 203 -10.79 -10.17 -3.72
C GLU A 203 -10.56 -8.94 -2.84
N ALA A 204 -10.83 -7.74 -3.38
CA ALA A 204 -10.67 -6.48 -2.64
C ALA A 204 -11.77 -6.23 -1.60
N LEU A 205 -12.96 -6.78 -1.82
CA LEU A 205 -14.13 -6.62 -0.97
C LEU A 205 -14.34 -7.80 -0.01
N THR A 206 -14.08 -9.05 -0.43
CA THR A 206 -14.33 -10.26 0.37
C THR A 206 -13.19 -10.60 1.32
N ASP A 207 -11.94 -10.47 0.87
CA ASP A 207 -10.80 -11.01 1.62
C ASP A 207 -10.35 -10.04 2.73
N ASP A 208 -9.81 -10.60 3.82
CA ASP A 208 -9.43 -9.83 5.02
C ASP A 208 -8.44 -8.69 4.70
N ASP A 209 -7.41 -8.97 3.89
CA ASP A 209 -6.46 -7.98 3.37
C ASP A 209 -6.79 -7.44 1.97
N GLY A 210 -7.99 -7.73 1.45
CA GLY A 210 -8.43 -7.33 0.12
C GLY A 210 -8.23 -5.84 -0.17
N LEU A 211 -8.64 -4.97 0.76
CA LEU A 211 -8.48 -3.52 0.66
C LEU A 211 -7.00 -3.07 0.60
N GLN A 212 -6.06 -3.84 1.17
CA GLN A 212 -4.64 -3.49 1.09
C GLN A 212 -4.01 -3.98 -0.20
N ARG A 213 -4.30 -5.21 -0.62
CA ARG A 213 -3.86 -5.71 -1.93
C ARG A 213 -4.37 -4.79 -3.04
N ALA A 214 -5.61 -4.31 -2.94
CA ALA A 214 -6.17 -3.24 -3.77
C ALA A 214 -5.33 -1.95 -3.76
N TYR A 215 -4.98 -1.43 -2.59
CA TYR A 215 -4.12 -0.25 -2.47
C TYR A 215 -2.76 -0.46 -3.15
N ASP A 216 -2.07 -1.56 -2.82
CA ASP A 216 -0.73 -1.87 -3.33
C ASP A 216 -0.74 -2.07 -4.84
N ALA A 217 -1.78 -2.71 -5.38
CA ALA A 217 -2.00 -2.89 -6.81
C ALA A 217 -2.16 -1.54 -7.55
N ILE A 218 -2.96 -0.64 -6.98
CA ILE A 218 -3.23 0.70 -7.55
C ILE A 218 -2.00 1.60 -7.41
N GLU A 219 -1.30 1.57 -6.27
CA GLU A 219 -0.07 2.34 -6.04
C GLU A 219 1.05 1.87 -6.97
N ARG A 220 1.29 0.55 -7.06
CA ARG A 220 2.27 -0.05 -7.97
C ARG A 220 1.97 0.28 -9.43
N TYR A 221 0.70 0.33 -9.82
CA TYR A 221 0.30 0.80 -11.15
C TYR A 221 0.76 2.24 -11.39
N PHE A 222 0.50 3.17 -10.45
CA PHE A 222 0.90 4.56 -10.62
C PHE A 222 2.41 4.80 -10.51
N ILE A 223 3.14 4.03 -9.70
CA ILE A 223 4.61 4.01 -9.66
C ILE A 223 5.16 3.63 -11.05
N ASN A 224 4.59 2.59 -11.67
CA ASN A 224 4.99 2.12 -12.99
C ASN A 224 4.46 3.01 -14.15
N ASN A 225 3.58 3.96 -13.87
CA ASN A 225 2.98 4.88 -14.85
C ASN A 225 3.11 6.36 -14.40
N PRO A 226 4.34 6.88 -14.22
CA PRO A 226 4.59 8.21 -13.64
C PRO A 226 4.08 9.38 -14.52
N THR A 227 3.63 9.12 -15.74
CA THR A 227 2.98 10.12 -16.62
C THR A 227 1.52 10.39 -16.26
N GLN A 228 0.90 9.59 -15.37
CA GLN A 228 -0.48 9.77 -14.94
C GLN A 228 -0.62 10.55 -13.63
N THR A 229 0.35 10.46 -12.73
CA THR A 229 0.33 11.18 -11.45
C THR A 229 1.73 11.39 -10.90
N ASN A 230 1.96 12.56 -10.31
CA ASN A 230 3.18 12.88 -9.57
C ASN A 230 3.13 12.39 -8.11
N ASN A 231 2.00 11.79 -7.68
CA ASN A 231 1.81 11.25 -6.34
C ASN A 231 1.05 9.91 -6.39
N PRO A 232 1.76 8.79 -6.68
CA PRO A 232 1.17 7.45 -6.73
C PRO A 232 0.38 7.08 -5.47
N SER A 233 0.99 7.26 -4.29
CA SER A 233 0.39 6.95 -2.99
C SER A 233 -0.89 7.74 -2.72
N GLY A 234 -0.85 9.06 -2.95
CA GLY A 234 -2.03 9.92 -2.79
C GLY A 234 -3.17 9.55 -3.73
N SER A 235 -2.83 9.14 -4.96
CA SER A 235 -3.80 8.69 -5.97
C SER A 235 -4.44 7.36 -5.53
N ALA A 236 -3.64 6.39 -5.10
CA ALA A 236 -4.11 5.11 -4.57
C ALA A 236 -5.01 5.26 -3.33
N ARG A 237 -4.70 6.21 -2.42
CA ARG A 237 -5.58 6.54 -1.28
C ARG A 237 -6.95 7.07 -1.71
N GLY A 238 -7.01 7.82 -2.82
CA GLY A 238 -8.26 8.30 -3.40
C GLY A 238 -9.20 7.15 -3.79
N TYR A 239 -8.71 6.22 -4.61
CA TYR A 239 -9.46 5.03 -5.00
C TYR A 239 -9.81 4.14 -3.79
N LEU A 240 -8.87 3.94 -2.85
CA LEU A 240 -9.10 3.15 -1.64
C LEU A 240 -10.21 3.75 -0.76
N ARG A 241 -10.32 5.08 -0.66
CA ARG A 241 -11.40 5.75 0.09
C ARG A 241 -12.76 5.43 -0.51
N SER A 242 -12.89 5.52 -1.82
CA SER A 242 -14.13 5.20 -2.55
C SER A 242 -14.48 3.71 -2.45
N LEU A 243 -13.48 2.82 -2.52
CA LEU A 243 -13.64 1.38 -2.36
C LEU A 243 -14.08 0.98 -0.95
N ARG A 244 -13.60 1.67 0.09
CA ARG A 244 -14.08 1.49 1.48
C ARG A 244 -15.56 1.82 1.62
N MET A 245 -16.00 2.95 1.05
CA MET A 245 -17.42 3.34 1.04
C MET A 245 -18.31 2.29 0.34
N LEU A 246 -17.81 1.65 -0.71
CA LEU A 246 -18.51 0.52 -1.35
C LEU A 246 -18.56 -0.72 -0.44
N LYS A 247 -17.47 -1.06 0.27
CA LYS A 247 -17.48 -2.16 1.26
C LYS A 247 -18.44 -1.87 2.43
N GLU A 248 -18.48 -0.63 2.91
CA GLU A 248 -19.41 -0.16 3.96
C GLU A 248 -20.87 -0.30 3.50
N PHE A 249 -21.24 0.28 2.35
CA PHE A 249 -22.56 0.13 1.73
C PHE A 249 -22.98 -1.34 1.58
N LEU A 250 -22.10 -2.19 1.04
CA LEU A 250 -22.38 -3.62 0.86
C LEU A 250 -22.52 -4.35 2.20
N THR A 251 -21.76 -3.97 3.23
CA THR A 251 -21.86 -4.57 4.58
C THR A 251 -23.20 -4.24 5.23
N GLU A 252 -23.70 -3.01 5.05
CA GLU A 252 -24.98 -2.55 5.59
C GLU A 252 -26.20 -3.07 4.82
N ASN A 253 -26.15 -3.07 3.49
CA ASN A 253 -27.33 -3.22 2.63
C ASN A 253 -27.36 -4.53 1.83
N HIS A 254 -26.19 -5.15 1.58
CA HIS A 254 -26.03 -6.35 0.76
C HIS A 254 -25.01 -7.37 1.31
N PRO A 255 -25.07 -7.73 2.62
CA PRO A 255 -24.10 -8.66 3.19
C PRO A 255 -24.12 -10.03 2.51
N GLU A 256 -25.22 -10.42 1.86
CA GLU A 256 -25.31 -11.62 1.04
C GLU A 256 -24.36 -11.64 -0.16
N LEU A 257 -24.01 -10.47 -0.72
CA LEU A 257 -23.06 -10.37 -1.85
C LEU A 257 -21.61 -10.53 -1.40
N LEU A 258 -21.29 -10.08 -0.19
CA LEU A 258 -19.97 -10.29 0.44
C LEU A 258 -19.81 -11.74 0.92
N ASN A 259 -20.90 -12.37 1.37
CA ASN A 259 -20.91 -13.76 1.83
C ASN A 259 -21.22 -14.78 0.72
N ALA A 260 -21.35 -14.36 -0.55
CA ALA A 260 -21.75 -15.23 -1.66
C ALA A 260 -20.79 -16.41 -1.91
N ASN A 261 -19.51 -16.27 -1.56
CA ASN A 261 -18.49 -17.34 -1.65
C ASN A 261 -18.43 -18.24 -0.40
N VAL A 262 -19.19 -17.96 0.66
CA VAL A 262 -19.20 -18.79 1.89
C VAL A 262 -20.02 -20.08 1.69
N ALA A 263 -20.89 -20.12 0.67
CA ALA A 263 -21.56 -21.34 0.23
C ALA A 263 -20.64 -22.18 -0.67
N VAL A 264 -19.81 -23.02 -0.03
CA VAL A 264 -18.87 -24.00 -0.62
C VAL A 264 -17.48 -23.46 -1.03
N GLU A 265 -16.85 -22.70 -0.14
CA GLU A 265 -15.44 -22.97 0.21
C GLU A 265 -15.32 -23.40 1.68
N THR A 266 -15.60 -24.68 1.95
CA THR A 266 -14.87 -25.34 3.04
C THR A 266 -13.40 -25.31 2.66
N ALA A 267 -12.61 -24.45 3.30
CA ALA A 267 -11.16 -24.40 3.13
C ALA A 267 -10.63 -25.85 3.18
N ALA A 268 -10.00 -26.30 2.09
CA ALA A 268 -9.63 -27.69 1.94
C ALA A 268 -8.69 -28.09 3.08
N SER A 269 -9.21 -28.81 4.07
CA SER A 269 -8.44 -29.22 5.24
C SER A 269 -7.33 -30.14 4.75
N VAL A 270 -6.08 -29.70 4.90
CA VAL A 270 -4.91 -30.51 4.52
C VAL A 270 -4.92 -31.79 5.37
N PRO A 271 -4.99 -32.99 4.75
CA PRO A 271 -5.09 -34.23 5.53
C PRO A 271 -3.80 -34.53 6.29
N ASP A 272 -3.93 -35.05 7.52
CA ASP A 272 -2.78 -35.38 8.38
C ASP A 272 -1.78 -36.33 7.71
N SER A 273 -2.24 -37.30 6.91
CA SER A 273 -1.37 -38.21 6.17
C SER A 273 -0.46 -37.52 5.15
N LEU A 274 -0.88 -36.36 4.63
CA LEU A 274 -0.08 -35.56 3.70
C LEU A 274 0.92 -34.66 4.45
N LEU A 275 0.54 -34.13 5.62
CA LEU A 275 1.46 -33.47 6.55
C LEU A 275 2.52 -34.45 7.09
N GLU A 276 2.14 -35.69 7.42
CA GLU A 276 3.06 -36.75 7.78
C GLU A 276 4.02 -37.11 6.63
N ALA A 277 3.52 -37.21 5.39
CA ALA A 277 4.35 -37.48 4.23
C ALA A 277 5.36 -36.35 3.95
N LEU A 278 4.96 -35.09 4.13
CA LEU A 278 5.85 -33.93 4.11
C LEU A 278 6.90 -34.00 5.22
N ASN A 279 6.49 -34.27 6.46
CA ASN A 279 7.40 -34.31 7.61
C ASN A 279 8.42 -35.45 7.50
N ARG A 280 8.02 -36.63 6.99
CA ARG A 280 8.91 -37.80 6.86
C ARG A 280 9.89 -37.67 5.69
N ASN A 281 9.43 -37.17 4.52
CA ASN A 281 10.21 -37.23 3.28
C ASN A 281 10.82 -35.88 2.87
N TYR A 282 10.27 -34.77 3.35
CA TYR A 282 10.58 -33.40 2.90
C TYR A 282 10.84 -32.43 4.06
N PHE A 283 11.28 -32.92 5.23
CA PHE A 283 11.67 -32.10 6.39
C PHE A 283 12.70 -31.01 6.05
N SER A 284 13.56 -31.25 5.07
CA SER A 284 14.57 -30.28 4.62
C SER A 284 14.04 -29.21 3.65
N GLY A 285 12.74 -29.20 3.39
CA GLY A 285 12.05 -28.29 2.48
C GLY A 285 11.40 -29.00 1.28
N PHE A 286 10.32 -28.41 0.78
CA PHE A 286 9.50 -28.90 -0.33
C PHE A 286 9.41 -27.85 -1.45
N ARG A 287 9.22 -28.28 -2.70
CA ARG A 287 8.99 -27.40 -3.86
C ARG A 287 7.70 -27.79 -4.56
N PHE A 288 6.88 -26.79 -4.91
CA PHE A 288 5.67 -26.99 -5.71
C PHE A 288 6.00 -27.04 -7.21
N ASP A 289 6.76 -28.07 -7.61
CA ASP A 289 6.89 -28.45 -9.03
C ASP A 289 6.31 -29.85 -9.28
N THR A 290 6.02 -30.13 -10.55
CA THR A 290 5.32 -31.35 -10.98
C THR A 290 6.00 -32.64 -10.50
N THR A 291 7.33 -32.64 -10.31
CA THR A 291 8.06 -33.84 -9.88
C THR A 291 7.81 -34.10 -8.39
N TYR A 292 8.01 -33.09 -7.55
CA TYR A 292 7.80 -33.20 -6.11
C TYR A 292 6.32 -33.37 -5.74
N ILE A 293 5.40 -32.74 -6.47
CA ILE A 293 3.96 -32.93 -6.30
C ILE A 293 3.56 -34.40 -6.56
N ASN A 294 4.02 -34.98 -7.68
CA ASN A 294 3.75 -36.38 -8.00
C ASN A 294 4.36 -37.35 -6.96
N LEU A 295 5.57 -37.07 -6.47
CA LEU A 295 6.20 -37.89 -5.42
C LEU A 295 5.45 -37.78 -4.08
N LEU A 296 5.02 -36.59 -3.68
CA LEU A 296 4.23 -36.39 -2.45
C LEU A 296 2.84 -37.02 -2.56
N SER A 297 2.20 -36.94 -3.73
CA SER A 297 0.91 -37.61 -4.00
C SER A 297 1.04 -39.12 -3.84
N ASN A 298 2.07 -39.73 -4.46
CA ASN A 298 2.37 -41.16 -4.30
C ASN A 298 2.71 -41.55 -2.85
N ALA A 299 3.41 -40.68 -2.10
CA ALA A 299 3.81 -40.96 -0.72
C ALA A 299 2.67 -40.80 0.31
N SER A 300 1.70 -39.92 0.03
CA SER A 300 0.53 -39.64 0.90
C SER A 300 -0.72 -40.43 0.52
N GLY A 301 -0.78 -40.97 -0.71
CA GLY A 301 -1.96 -41.63 -1.26
C GLY A 301 -3.09 -40.66 -1.64
N ILE A 302 -2.81 -39.36 -1.73
CA ILE A 302 -3.78 -38.28 -1.96
C ILE A 302 -3.46 -37.58 -3.28
N GLU A 303 -4.46 -37.28 -4.09
CA GLU A 303 -4.32 -36.45 -5.28
C GLU A 303 -4.11 -34.98 -4.89
N ILE A 304 -3.10 -34.33 -5.49
CA ILE A 304 -2.67 -32.97 -5.12
C ILE A 304 -2.98 -32.00 -6.27
N ASP A 305 -4.25 -31.60 -6.34
CA ASP A 305 -4.73 -30.59 -7.28
C ASP A 305 -4.29 -29.15 -6.89
N GLU A 306 -4.65 -28.15 -7.71
CA GLU A 306 -4.28 -26.75 -7.45
C GLU A 306 -4.91 -26.21 -6.15
N ARG A 307 -6.05 -26.75 -5.71
CA ARG A 307 -6.72 -26.39 -4.45
C ARG A 307 -5.93 -26.92 -3.25
N MET A 308 -5.52 -28.19 -3.28
CA MET A 308 -4.68 -28.80 -2.25
C MET A 308 -3.30 -28.12 -2.17
N GLN A 309 -2.71 -27.75 -3.31
CA GLN A 309 -1.47 -26.95 -3.32
C GLN A 309 -1.67 -25.59 -2.67
N SER A 310 -2.80 -24.92 -2.94
CA SER A 310 -3.12 -23.62 -2.35
C SER A 310 -3.36 -23.73 -0.84
N ALA A 311 -4.06 -24.77 -0.38
CA ALA A 311 -4.25 -25.07 1.03
C ALA A 311 -2.91 -25.35 1.74
N LEU A 312 -2.03 -26.13 1.12
CA LEU A 312 -0.68 -26.39 1.63
C LEU A 312 0.17 -25.13 1.75
N LYS A 313 0.17 -24.27 0.73
CA LYS A 313 0.89 -22.98 0.76
C LYS A 313 0.40 -22.05 1.87
N ARG A 314 -0.87 -22.16 2.30
CA ARG A 314 -1.43 -21.40 3.44
C ARG A 314 -1.00 -21.94 4.81
N VAL A 315 -0.45 -23.15 4.91
CA VAL A 315 -0.01 -23.78 6.17
C VAL A 315 1.50 -24.10 6.21
N MET A 316 2.26 -23.58 5.24
CA MET A 316 3.71 -23.78 5.12
C MET A 316 4.42 -22.44 4.94
N PHE A 317 5.55 -22.26 5.61
CA PHE A 317 6.39 -21.07 5.44
C PHE A 317 7.17 -21.13 4.13
N CYS A 318 7.10 -20.08 3.31
CA CYS A 318 7.88 -19.94 2.08
C CYS A 318 9.15 -19.10 2.30
N ARG A 319 10.32 -19.69 2.04
CA ARG A 319 11.60 -18.98 1.99
C ARG A 319 11.82 -18.32 0.62
N ASP A 320 12.76 -17.38 0.54
CA ASP A 320 13.07 -16.56 -0.65
C ASP A 320 13.34 -17.35 -1.94
N ASP A 321 13.89 -18.56 -1.81
CA ASP A 321 14.23 -19.44 -2.93
C ASP A 321 13.07 -20.35 -3.38
N GLY A 322 11.84 -20.04 -2.96
CA GLY A 322 10.62 -20.77 -3.30
C GLY A 322 10.53 -22.16 -2.65
N ILE A 323 11.32 -22.40 -1.60
CA ILE A 323 11.26 -23.64 -0.81
C ILE A 323 10.32 -23.43 0.37
N TYR A 324 9.39 -24.38 0.53
CA TYR A 324 8.37 -24.38 1.56
C TYR A 324 8.72 -25.33 2.70
N PHE A 325 8.47 -24.92 3.94
CA PHE A 325 8.74 -25.67 5.15
C PHE A 325 7.45 -25.82 5.97
N LEU A 326 7.26 -26.97 6.62
CA LEU A 326 6.22 -27.09 7.65
C LEU A 326 6.55 -26.12 8.80
N LEU A 327 5.54 -25.53 9.42
CA LEU A 327 5.76 -24.54 10.48
C LEU A 327 6.55 -25.13 11.66
N ASP A 328 6.33 -26.40 12.01
CA ASP A 328 7.09 -27.12 13.06
C ASP A 328 8.57 -27.36 12.69
N THR A 329 8.93 -27.30 11.41
CA THR A 329 10.35 -27.32 10.96
C THR A 329 11.02 -25.96 11.18
N VAL A 330 10.26 -24.86 11.18
CA VAL A 330 10.77 -23.50 11.36
C VAL A 330 10.89 -23.15 12.83
N ALA A 331 9.87 -23.42 13.63
CA ALA A 331 9.87 -23.29 15.09
C ALA A 331 8.74 -24.14 15.66
N ASP A 332 8.88 -24.73 16.85
CA ASP A 332 7.82 -25.57 17.43
C ASP A 332 6.52 -24.80 17.75
N ALA A 333 5.43 -25.52 18.00
CA ALA A 333 4.12 -24.91 18.24
C ALA A 333 4.05 -24.00 19.49
N ALA A 334 4.81 -24.31 20.55
CA ALA A 334 4.88 -23.44 21.73
C ALA A 334 5.70 -22.19 21.45
N THR A 335 6.83 -22.32 20.73
CA THR A 335 7.62 -21.16 20.27
C THR A 335 6.80 -20.24 19.36
N ARG A 336 6.08 -20.78 18.37
CA ARG A 336 5.18 -19.98 17.50
C ARG A 336 4.12 -19.24 18.29
N LYS A 337 3.47 -19.93 19.25
CA LYS A 337 2.49 -19.29 20.13
C LYS A 337 3.14 -18.17 20.95
N ASN A 338 4.31 -18.41 21.55
CA ASN A 338 5.01 -17.40 22.34
C ASN A 338 5.43 -16.17 21.52
N ILE A 339 5.71 -16.32 20.22
CA ILE A 339 5.99 -15.17 19.32
C ILE A 339 4.71 -14.34 19.14
N VAL A 340 3.57 -14.98 18.82
CA VAL A 340 2.29 -14.29 18.61
C VAL A 340 1.79 -13.66 19.91
N ASP A 341 1.73 -14.39 21.01
CA ASP A 341 1.27 -13.90 22.32
C ASP A 341 2.11 -12.68 22.79
N PHE A 342 3.43 -12.67 22.55
CA PHE A 342 4.30 -11.54 22.88
C PHE A 342 4.07 -10.34 21.96
N ALA A 343 3.98 -10.57 20.65
CA ALA A 343 3.72 -9.52 19.68
C ALA A 343 2.35 -8.85 19.91
N ASP A 344 1.33 -9.64 20.22
CA ASP A 344 -0.02 -9.17 20.58
C ASP A 344 0.00 -8.31 21.84
N ALA A 345 0.71 -8.74 22.89
CA ALA A 345 0.88 -7.93 24.10
C ALA A 345 1.56 -6.58 23.81
N PHE A 346 2.60 -6.56 22.96
CA PHE A 346 3.25 -5.32 22.55
C PHE A 346 2.38 -4.42 21.65
N LEU A 347 1.53 -5.00 20.79
CA LEU A 347 0.57 -4.25 19.98
C LEU A 347 -0.56 -3.67 20.83
N GLU A 348 -1.03 -4.39 21.84
CA GLU A 348 -2.06 -3.90 22.78
C GLU A 348 -1.49 -2.86 23.74
N GLU A 349 -0.24 -3.01 24.17
CA GLU A 349 0.39 -2.07 25.09
C GLU A 349 0.93 -0.81 24.39
N TYR A 350 1.59 -0.94 23.24
CA TYR A 350 2.34 0.15 22.58
C TYR A 350 1.85 0.49 21.17
N GLY A 351 0.90 -0.25 20.61
CA GLY A 351 0.35 -0.05 19.25
C GLY A 351 1.29 -0.45 18.10
N CYS A 352 2.58 -0.67 18.38
CA CYS A 352 3.60 -1.06 17.41
C CYS A 352 4.84 -1.66 18.09
N PHE A 353 5.69 -2.33 17.31
CA PHE A 353 7.04 -2.78 17.72
C PHE A 353 7.95 -2.97 16.47
N GLU A 354 9.27 -3.13 16.65
CA GLU A 354 10.19 -3.45 15.55
C GLU A 354 10.34 -4.96 15.31
N ILE A 355 10.09 -5.41 14.08
CA ILE A 355 10.24 -6.82 13.68
C ILE A 355 11.68 -7.31 13.90
N ALA A 356 12.67 -6.45 13.69
CA ALA A 356 14.08 -6.78 13.88
C ALA A 356 14.44 -7.04 15.35
N GLU A 357 13.83 -6.33 16.30
CA GLU A 357 14.02 -6.60 17.73
C GLU A 357 13.26 -7.86 18.16
N LEU A 358 12.03 -8.06 17.66
CA LEU A 358 11.31 -9.31 17.90
C LEU A 358 12.10 -10.52 17.39
N TYR A 359 12.75 -10.42 16.23
CA TYR A 359 13.63 -11.48 15.72
C TYR A 359 14.77 -11.80 16.70
N LYS A 360 15.48 -10.78 17.24
CA LYS A 360 16.57 -10.99 18.21
C LYS A 360 16.13 -11.75 19.47
N LEU A 361 14.87 -11.59 19.91
CA LEU A 361 14.32 -12.28 21.08
C LEU A 361 14.03 -13.79 20.84
N TYR A 362 13.99 -14.22 19.58
CA TYR A 362 13.64 -15.60 19.18
C TYR A 362 14.61 -16.23 18.17
N GLU A 363 15.71 -15.56 17.79
CA GLU A 363 16.72 -16.07 16.84
C GLU A 363 17.31 -17.41 17.28
N ASP A 364 17.44 -17.64 18.59
CA ASP A 364 17.90 -18.88 19.21
C ASP A 364 16.86 -20.03 19.18
N LYS A 365 15.59 -19.71 18.94
CA LYS A 365 14.44 -20.63 18.99
C LYS A 365 13.84 -20.94 17.61
N VAL A 366 14.20 -20.18 16.57
CA VAL A 366 13.85 -20.47 15.18
C VAL A 366 14.97 -21.23 14.48
N ASN A 367 14.62 -22.01 13.46
CA ASN A 367 15.59 -22.78 12.68
C ASN A 367 16.40 -21.85 11.76
N PRO A 368 17.72 -21.69 11.97
CA PRO A 368 18.55 -20.73 11.23
C PRO A 368 18.75 -21.11 9.75
N LYS A 369 18.37 -22.34 9.34
CA LYS A 369 18.33 -22.73 7.93
C LYS A 369 17.08 -22.22 7.22
N CYS A 370 16.01 -21.94 7.97
CA CYS A 370 14.75 -21.38 7.44
C CYS A 370 14.76 -19.85 7.55
N ILE A 371 15.16 -19.34 8.71
CA ILE A 371 15.18 -17.91 9.05
C ILE A 371 16.63 -17.47 9.25
N GLY A 372 17.18 -16.74 8.29
CA GLY A 372 18.58 -16.27 8.35
C GLY A 372 18.74 -14.77 8.58
N ASN A 373 17.64 -14.01 8.70
CA ASN A 373 17.61 -12.56 8.90
C ASN A 373 16.20 -12.09 9.31
N ALA A 374 16.09 -10.81 9.66
CA ALA A 374 14.82 -10.18 10.03
C ALA A 374 13.76 -10.21 8.91
N ASP A 375 14.14 -10.09 7.64
CA ASP A 375 13.18 -10.12 6.51
C ASP A 375 12.56 -11.52 6.32
N ALA A 376 13.29 -12.59 6.64
CA ALA A 376 12.78 -13.96 6.70
C ALA A 376 11.89 -14.17 7.93
N PHE A 377 12.26 -13.58 9.07
CA PHE A 377 11.42 -13.61 10.26
C PHE A 377 10.12 -12.83 10.07
N GLU A 378 10.13 -11.71 9.34
CA GLU A 378 8.95 -10.92 9.00
C GLU A 378 7.89 -11.78 8.29
N ARG A 379 8.27 -12.47 7.21
CA ARG A 379 7.37 -13.36 6.46
C ARG A 379 6.94 -14.59 7.26
N PHE A 380 7.79 -15.07 8.17
CA PHE A 380 7.41 -16.16 9.07
C PHE A 380 6.39 -15.69 10.10
N TYR A 381 6.57 -14.48 10.64
CA TYR A 381 5.61 -13.82 11.51
C TYR A 381 4.28 -13.61 10.78
N GLU A 382 4.27 -13.00 9.59
CA GLU A 382 3.07 -12.84 8.73
C GLU A 382 2.35 -14.17 8.43
N GLN A 383 3.07 -15.30 8.39
CA GLN A 383 2.51 -16.63 8.16
C GLN A 383 1.90 -17.29 9.42
N ILE A 384 2.21 -16.80 10.63
CA ILE A 384 1.69 -17.34 11.91
C ILE A 384 0.74 -16.37 12.62
N GLU A 385 0.86 -15.07 12.33
CA GLU A 385 -0.02 -13.97 12.72
C GLU A 385 -1.40 -14.08 12.00
N LYS A 386 -2.48 -13.59 12.63
CA LYS A 386 -3.87 -13.69 12.12
C LYS A 386 -4.77 -12.46 12.39
N ARG A 387 -4.25 -11.40 13.01
CA ARG A 387 -4.97 -10.17 13.40
C ARG A 387 -4.83 -9.05 12.36
N GLY A 388 -4.12 -9.30 11.25
CA GLY A 388 -3.91 -8.30 10.19
C GLY A 388 -2.87 -7.26 10.57
N VAL A 389 -1.85 -7.68 11.30
CA VAL A 389 -0.68 -6.87 11.64
C VAL A 389 0.12 -6.62 10.37
N ARG A 390 0.58 -5.38 10.17
CA ARG A 390 1.36 -4.99 8.99
C ARG A 390 2.75 -4.53 9.37
N CYS A 391 3.71 -5.05 8.63
CA CYS A 391 5.10 -4.66 8.69
C CYS A 391 5.34 -3.53 7.69
N VAL A 392 5.58 -2.32 8.18
CA VAL A 392 5.73 -1.10 7.36
C VAL A 392 6.97 -0.32 7.75
N GLN A 393 7.58 0.37 6.78
CA GLN A 393 8.65 1.30 7.09
C GLN A 393 8.06 2.60 7.64
N ALA A 394 8.50 3.02 8.84
CA ALA A 394 8.05 4.27 9.45
C ALA A 394 8.51 5.46 8.60
N PRO A 395 7.60 6.31 8.07
CA PRO A 395 7.97 7.46 7.27
C PRO A 395 8.93 8.39 8.04
N GLN A 396 9.95 8.90 7.37
CA GLN A 396 10.98 9.83 7.91
C GLN A 396 11.90 9.24 9.00
N ILE A 397 11.52 8.14 9.66
CA ILE A 397 12.29 7.46 10.72
C ILE A 397 13.09 6.26 10.16
N GLY A 398 12.55 5.55 9.16
CA GLY A 398 13.25 4.50 8.40
C GLY A 398 13.21 3.10 9.00
N ASN A 399 12.88 2.96 10.29
CA ASN A 399 12.74 1.69 11.00
C ASN A 399 11.54 0.85 10.49
N ARG A 400 11.63 -0.48 10.59
CA ARG A 400 10.61 -1.45 10.11
C ARG A 400 9.72 -1.88 11.27
N MET A 401 8.47 -1.40 11.25
CA MET A 401 7.51 -1.51 12.35
C MET A 401 6.40 -2.51 12.02
N ALA A 402 6.14 -3.45 12.92
CA ALA A 402 4.86 -4.15 13.01
C ALA A 402 3.84 -3.25 13.71
N ARG A 403 2.62 -3.16 13.16
CA ARG A 403 1.51 -2.39 13.74
C ARG A 403 0.16 -2.80 13.15
N LEU A 404 -0.93 -2.52 13.86
CA LEU A 404 -2.28 -2.69 13.34
C LEU A 404 -2.63 -1.60 12.29
N SER A 405 -3.62 -1.90 11.45
CA SER A 405 -3.99 -1.12 10.26
C SER A 405 -4.76 0.21 10.53
N ASN A 406 -4.77 0.66 11.79
CA ASN A 406 -5.55 1.79 12.30
C ASN A 406 -4.66 2.97 12.74
N GLY A 407 -4.90 4.15 12.17
CA GLY A 407 -4.28 5.42 12.62
C GLY A 407 -2.91 5.75 12.04
N ASN A 408 -2.40 6.94 12.39
CA ASN A 408 -1.11 7.47 11.93
C ASN A 408 0.05 6.94 12.79
N VAL A 409 1.17 6.56 12.17
CA VAL A 409 2.43 6.14 12.85
C VAL A 409 2.87 7.17 13.90
N TRP A 410 2.76 8.47 13.57
CA TRP A 410 3.08 9.56 14.51
C TRP A 410 2.11 9.73 15.67
N GLY A 411 0.89 9.16 15.59
CA GLY A 411 -0.01 9.09 16.74
C GLY A 411 0.50 8.06 17.75
N THR A 412 0.75 6.85 17.27
CA THR A 412 1.34 5.76 18.07
C THR A 412 2.67 6.16 18.70
N PHE A 413 3.58 6.82 17.97
CA PHE A 413 4.85 7.29 18.55
C PHE A 413 4.68 8.36 19.65
N LYS A 414 3.61 9.16 19.65
CA LYS A 414 3.32 10.08 20.77
C LYS A 414 2.80 9.35 22.00
N GLU A 415 2.01 8.29 21.81
CA GLU A 415 1.53 7.43 22.90
C GLU A 415 2.70 6.64 23.53
N VAL A 416 3.57 6.05 22.70
CA VAL A 416 4.82 5.42 23.15
C VAL A 416 5.73 6.43 23.86
N ALA A 417 5.90 7.63 23.33
CA ALA A 417 6.69 8.68 23.98
C ALA A 417 6.12 9.09 25.35
N ALA A 418 4.80 9.16 25.50
CA ALA A 418 4.17 9.42 26.80
C ALA A 418 4.45 8.28 27.80
N LYS A 419 4.43 7.02 27.36
CA LYS A 419 4.81 5.87 28.19
C LYS A 419 6.29 5.88 28.58
N ILE A 420 7.19 6.21 27.65
CA ILE A 420 8.63 6.38 27.92
C ILE A 420 8.83 7.45 29.01
N VAL A 421 8.15 8.59 28.91
CA VAL A 421 8.21 9.64 29.94
C VAL A 421 7.70 9.14 31.30
N SER A 422 6.58 8.41 31.34
CA SER A 422 6.03 7.82 32.57
C SER A 422 7.06 6.89 33.22
N VAL A 423 7.57 5.91 32.47
CA VAL A 423 8.59 4.95 32.93
C VAL A 423 9.82 5.66 33.48
N ILE A 424 10.39 6.62 32.74
CA ILE A 424 11.59 7.33 33.18
C ILE A 424 11.31 8.11 34.48
N THR A 425 10.14 8.74 34.60
CA THR A 425 9.76 9.54 35.78
C THR A 425 9.47 8.67 37.01
N GLU A 426 8.72 7.58 36.82
CA GLU A 426 8.11 6.78 37.89
C GLU A 426 8.98 5.58 38.29
N ASP A 427 9.48 4.80 37.32
CA ASP A 427 10.30 3.61 37.58
C ASP A 427 11.79 3.96 37.79
N TYR A 428 12.29 5.02 37.14
CA TYR A 428 13.71 5.42 37.14
C TYR A 428 13.96 6.79 37.79
N TYR A 429 13.02 7.31 38.59
CA TYR A 429 13.16 8.56 39.36
C TYR A 429 13.62 9.78 38.54
N GLY A 430 13.20 9.82 37.27
CA GLY A 430 13.52 10.88 36.31
C GLY A 430 14.81 10.70 35.51
N SER A 431 15.58 9.61 35.66
CA SER A 431 16.85 9.42 34.94
C SER A 431 17.11 7.95 34.55
N CYS A 432 17.03 7.62 33.26
CA CYS A 432 17.22 6.25 32.73
C CYS A 432 18.29 6.22 31.64
N ASN A 433 19.12 5.17 31.58
CA ASN A 433 20.09 4.97 30.49
C ASN A 433 19.46 4.21 29.29
N GLU A 434 20.12 4.23 28.13
CA GLU A 434 19.61 3.59 26.91
C GLU A 434 19.41 2.07 27.02
N ASP A 435 20.25 1.35 27.79
CA ASP A 435 20.18 -0.12 27.93
C ASP A 435 19.07 -0.56 28.88
N ASP A 436 18.87 0.15 30.00
CA ASP A 436 17.75 -0.07 30.92
C ASP A 436 16.42 0.27 30.24
N LEU A 437 16.39 1.35 29.44
CA LEU A 437 15.21 1.72 28.67
C LEU A 437 14.91 0.67 27.59
N HIS A 438 15.92 0.17 26.86
CA HIS A 438 15.76 -0.94 25.93
C HIS A 438 15.24 -2.19 26.64
N THR A 439 15.74 -2.51 27.84
CA THR A 439 15.28 -3.66 28.62
C THR A 439 13.78 -3.60 28.95
N LYS A 440 13.25 -2.40 29.24
CA LYS A 440 11.79 -2.19 29.42
C LYS A 440 11.02 -2.23 28.10
N PHE A 441 11.56 -1.64 27.04
CA PHE A 441 10.95 -1.53 25.72
C PHE A 441 11.60 -2.49 24.71
N CYS A 442 11.78 -3.77 25.07
CA CYS A 442 12.71 -4.69 24.41
C CYS A 442 12.37 -5.09 22.96
N ALA A 443 11.20 -4.70 22.46
CA ALA A 443 10.82 -4.81 21.05
C ALA A 443 11.02 -3.49 20.26
N PHE A 444 11.77 -2.52 20.81
CA PHE A 444 12.18 -1.26 20.19
C PHE A 444 13.69 -1.10 20.31
N SER A 445 14.38 -0.77 19.22
CA SER A 445 15.81 -0.52 19.24
C SER A 445 16.15 0.79 19.96
N THR A 446 17.36 0.91 20.51
CA THR A 446 17.85 2.17 21.11
C THR A 446 17.82 3.33 20.09
N ASP A 447 18.11 3.05 18.83
CA ASP A 447 17.95 3.99 17.70
C ASP A 447 16.50 4.50 17.57
N LEU A 448 15.51 3.60 17.54
CA LEU A 448 14.11 4.01 17.45
C LEU A 448 13.63 4.72 18.70
N LEU A 449 13.98 4.25 19.90
CA LEU A 449 13.64 4.90 21.18
C LEU A 449 14.19 6.34 21.20
N GLY A 450 15.47 6.53 20.84
CA GLY A 450 16.09 7.84 20.71
C GLY A 450 15.43 8.73 19.64
N LYS A 451 14.97 8.15 18.52
CA LYS A 451 14.19 8.88 17.50
C LYS A 451 12.79 9.26 17.99
N ILE A 452 12.09 8.39 18.70
CA ILE A 452 10.76 8.67 19.29
C ILE A 452 10.89 9.81 20.30
N ILE A 453 11.84 9.72 21.24
CA ILE A 453 12.10 10.77 22.24
C ILE A 453 12.42 12.11 21.55
N ARG A 454 13.33 12.11 20.56
CA ARG A 454 13.74 13.30 19.80
C ARG A 454 12.62 13.96 18.99
N ASN A 455 11.56 13.25 18.64
CA ASN A 455 10.45 13.81 17.85
C ASN A 455 9.16 14.02 18.65
N CYS A 456 8.99 13.35 19.80
CA CYS A 456 7.71 13.28 20.51
C CYS A 456 7.79 13.58 22.03
N ALA A 457 8.97 13.67 22.63
CA ALA A 457 9.16 13.98 24.07
C ALA A 457 10.23 15.05 24.35
N THR A 458 10.59 15.85 23.34
CA THR A 458 11.65 16.88 23.40
C THR A 458 11.38 18.05 24.33
N ASP A 459 10.15 18.19 24.81
CA ASP A 459 9.66 19.13 25.80
C ASP A 459 9.78 18.59 27.24
N LYS A 460 9.97 17.26 27.41
CA LYS A 460 9.93 16.57 28.71
C LYS A 460 11.23 15.85 29.06
N LEU A 461 11.98 15.38 28.07
CA LEU A 461 13.20 14.60 28.24
C LEU A 461 14.39 15.26 27.55
N ILE A 462 15.51 15.27 28.26
CA ILE A 462 16.81 15.77 27.85
C ILE A 462 17.73 14.56 27.67
N ARG A 463 18.42 14.48 26.52
CA ARG A 463 19.47 13.47 26.30
C ARG A 463 20.80 14.02 26.82
N VAL A 464 21.36 13.36 27.81
CA VAL A 464 22.67 13.64 28.42
C VAL A 464 23.60 12.43 28.25
N GLU A 465 24.88 12.63 28.56
CA GLU A 465 25.90 11.59 28.55
C GLU A 465 26.56 11.58 29.93
N ILE A 466 26.55 10.43 30.61
CA ILE A 466 27.00 10.26 31.99
C ILE A 466 27.90 9.02 32.02
N ASN A 467 29.18 9.18 32.37
CA ASN A 467 30.18 8.09 32.38
C ASN A 467 30.18 7.29 31.05
N ASP A 468 30.35 7.99 29.93
CA ASP A 468 30.31 7.45 28.55
C ASP A 468 29.01 6.69 28.18
N SER A 469 27.97 6.79 29.02
CA SER A 469 26.67 6.13 28.85
C SER A 469 25.59 7.15 28.54
N VAL A 470 24.71 6.86 27.60
CA VAL A 470 23.64 7.77 27.19
C VAL A 470 22.45 7.65 28.12
N CYS A 471 22.00 8.78 28.66
CA CYS A 471 20.83 8.84 29.55
C CYS A 471 19.77 9.83 29.05
N TYR A 472 18.52 9.50 29.32
CA TYR A 472 17.37 10.39 29.17
C TYR A 472 16.91 10.82 30.56
N GLN A 473 16.96 12.13 30.80
CA GLN A 473 16.59 12.75 32.07
C GLN A 473 15.37 13.65 31.91
N THR A 474 14.49 13.64 32.90
CA THR A 474 13.47 14.68 33.04
C THR A 474 14.15 16.01 33.38
N VAL A 475 13.45 17.09 33.09
CA VAL A 475 13.90 18.47 33.37
C VAL A 475 14.27 18.64 34.85
N ASP A 476 13.49 18.06 35.77
CA ASP A 476 13.71 18.15 37.21
C ASP A 476 14.89 17.28 37.69
N ALA A 477 15.12 16.12 37.06
CA ALA A 477 16.21 15.19 37.42
C ALA A 477 17.60 15.66 36.97
N LEU A 478 17.69 16.74 36.18
CA LEU A 478 18.96 17.33 35.75
C LEU A 478 19.77 17.95 36.92
N GLY A 479 19.15 18.13 38.10
CA GLY A 479 19.84 18.60 39.30
C GLY A 479 20.21 20.09 39.27
N LEU A 480 19.42 20.93 38.59
CA LEU A 480 19.60 22.38 38.64
C LEU A 480 19.31 22.94 40.05
N PRO A 481 19.93 24.06 40.45
CA PRO A 481 19.59 24.74 41.70
C PRO A 481 18.10 25.11 41.79
N GLU A 482 17.48 24.95 42.95
CA GLU A 482 16.05 25.29 43.15
C GLU A 482 15.73 26.75 42.79
N ASN A 483 16.69 27.66 42.99
CA ASN A 483 16.59 29.08 42.66
C ASN A 483 17.03 29.43 41.22
N PHE A 484 17.15 28.45 40.31
CA PHE A 484 17.67 28.69 38.96
C PHE A 484 16.82 29.68 38.15
N SER A 485 15.49 29.73 38.35
CA SER A 485 14.63 30.77 37.76
C SER A 485 15.01 32.19 38.21
N ASP A 486 15.29 32.38 39.51
CA ASP A 486 15.68 33.68 40.07
C ASP A 486 17.07 34.09 39.58
N VAL A 487 17.98 33.13 39.46
CA VAL A 487 19.31 33.29 38.88
C VAL A 487 19.22 33.74 37.42
N LEU A 488 18.32 33.15 36.62
CA LEU A 488 18.07 33.59 35.24
C LEU A 488 17.53 35.02 35.20
N ALA A 489 16.57 35.38 36.07
CA ALA A 489 16.02 36.73 36.14
C ALA A 489 17.09 37.78 36.48
N GLU A 490 17.89 37.53 37.53
CA GLU A 490 18.99 38.42 37.95
C GLU A 490 20.04 38.59 36.83
N ILE A 491 20.33 37.54 36.08
CA ILE A 491 21.25 37.61 34.92
C ILE A 491 20.65 38.47 33.79
N LEU A 492 19.37 38.30 33.48
CA LEU A 492 18.71 39.02 32.39
C LEU A 492 18.60 40.52 32.69
N GLU A 493 18.29 40.89 33.95
CA GLU A 493 18.33 42.28 34.43
C GLU A 493 19.73 42.88 34.27
N ARG A 494 20.76 42.20 34.79
CA ARG A 494 22.17 42.64 34.68
C ARG A 494 22.66 42.78 33.24
N LEU A 495 22.23 41.90 32.33
CA LEU A 495 22.55 42.00 30.90
C LEU A 495 21.92 43.26 30.29
N GLY A 496 20.67 43.57 30.65
CA GLY A 496 20.00 44.81 30.29
C GLY A 496 20.72 46.06 30.79
N ASP A 497 21.13 46.08 32.07
CA ASP A 497 21.85 47.20 32.69
C ASP A 497 23.16 47.56 31.98
N VAL A 498 23.89 46.56 31.48
CA VAL A 498 25.14 46.76 30.73
C VAL A 498 24.93 46.92 29.21
N GLY A 499 23.68 46.94 28.74
CA GLY A 499 23.33 47.08 27.33
C GLY A 499 23.71 45.89 26.45
N LEU A 500 23.81 44.68 27.03
CA LEU A 500 24.08 43.45 26.29
C LEU A 500 22.79 42.71 25.96
N GLU A 501 22.63 42.33 24.69
CA GLU A 501 21.52 41.50 24.25
C GLU A 501 21.64 40.07 24.82
N PRO A 502 20.54 39.45 25.32
CA PRO A 502 20.55 38.11 25.88
C PRO A 502 20.61 37.04 24.77
N SER A 503 21.70 37.01 24.00
CA SER A 503 22.01 35.92 23.08
C SER A 503 22.27 34.62 23.85
N GLN A 504 22.12 33.47 23.19
CA GLN A 504 22.41 32.17 23.80
C GLN A 504 23.84 32.06 24.34
N GLU A 505 24.82 32.69 23.68
CA GLU A 505 26.22 32.74 24.12
C GLU A 505 26.41 33.69 25.31
N ALA A 506 25.81 34.88 25.27
CA ALA A 506 25.88 35.84 26.36
C ALA A 506 25.23 35.28 27.64
N LEU A 507 24.06 34.65 27.49
CA LEU A 507 23.32 34.04 28.58
C LEU A 507 24.03 32.78 29.11
N HIS A 508 24.57 31.91 28.24
CA HIS A 508 25.37 30.76 28.66
C HIS A 508 26.62 31.19 29.43
N THR A 509 27.31 32.24 28.97
CA THR A 509 28.48 32.82 29.64
C THR A 509 28.11 33.37 31.02
N ALA A 510 27.04 34.16 31.12
CA ALA A 510 26.60 34.76 32.37
C ALA A 510 26.13 33.71 33.40
N ILE A 511 25.36 32.70 32.97
CA ILE A 511 24.98 31.57 33.82
C ILE A 511 26.23 30.81 34.31
N SER A 512 27.18 30.53 33.40
CA SER A 512 28.41 29.82 33.75
C SER A 512 29.25 30.58 34.78
N LEU A 513 29.38 31.91 34.62
CA LEU A 513 30.08 32.77 35.58
C LEU A 513 29.36 32.84 36.94
N LYS A 514 28.02 32.89 36.95
CA LYS A 514 27.20 32.96 38.17
C LYS A 514 27.19 31.65 38.95
N LEU A 515 27.26 30.51 38.29
CA LEU A 515 27.31 29.17 38.90
C LEU A 515 28.74 28.66 39.14
N GLY A 516 29.76 29.32 38.60
CA GLY A 516 31.17 28.94 38.80
C GLY A 516 31.64 27.73 37.98
N VAL A 517 30.83 27.25 37.04
CA VAL A 517 31.05 26.05 36.21
C VAL A 517 30.74 26.37 34.74
N ASN A 518 31.31 25.62 33.79
CA ASN A 518 30.83 25.72 32.40
C ASN A 518 29.47 25.02 32.29
N PHE A 519 28.38 25.78 32.33
CA PHE A 519 27.03 25.25 32.49
C PHE A 519 26.65 24.14 31.49
N ARG A 520 27.00 24.32 30.20
CA ARG A 520 26.71 23.29 29.18
C ARG A 520 27.57 22.04 29.32
N ALA A 521 28.77 22.13 29.88
CA ALA A 521 29.62 20.97 30.15
C ALA A 521 29.17 20.26 31.44
N GLU A 522 28.90 21.01 32.51
CA GLU A 522 28.45 20.48 33.81
C GLU A 522 27.17 19.63 33.67
N PHE A 523 26.18 20.17 32.93
CA PHE A 523 24.89 19.51 32.72
C PHE A 523 24.81 18.73 31.39
N ASN A 524 25.97 18.42 30.78
CA ASN A 524 26.11 17.59 29.56
C ASN A 524 25.16 17.97 28.38
N LEU A 525 24.96 19.27 28.18
CA LEU A 525 24.04 19.84 27.18
C LEU A 525 24.70 19.87 25.80
N SER A 526 24.65 18.71 25.12
CA SER A 526 25.32 18.44 23.84
C SER A 526 25.05 19.46 22.73
N ASP A 527 23.83 20.02 22.64
CA ASP A 527 23.43 20.98 21.60
C ASP A 527 22.80 22.28 22.16
N TRP A 528 22.73 23.30 21.30
CA TRP A 528 22.17 24.61 21.65
C TRP A 528 20.64 24.61 21.77
N ASP A 529 19.92 23.74 21.06
CA ASP A 529 18.45 23.68 21.11
C ASP A 529 18.00 23.10 22.46
N THR A 530 18.73 22.14 23.00
CA THR A 530 18.58 21.61 24.36
C THR A 530 18.84 22.70 25.40
N TYR A 531 19.93 23.45 25.27
CA TYR A 531 20.21 24.60 26.16
C TYR A 531 19.09 25.65 26.12
N ARG A 532 18.64 26.07 24.94
CA ARG A 532 17.57 27.08 24.80
C ARG A 532 16.23 26.58 25.37
N ARG A 533 15.86 25.30 25.13
CA ARG A 533 14.67 24.68 25.74
C ARG A 533 14.74 24.69 27.26
N LEU A 534 15.86 24.27 27.85
CA LEU A 534 16.06 24.29 29.30
C LEU A 534 15.84 25.69 29.88
N VAL A 535 16.47 26.73 29.32
CA VAL A 535 16.29 28.12 29.76
C VAL A 535 14.81 28.55 29.69
N ALA A 536 14.13 28.26 28.57
CA ALA A 536 12.73 28.63 28.39
C ALA A 536 11.79 27.87 29.34
N THR A 537 12.10 26.61 29.66
CA THR A 537 11.31 25.80 30.61
C THR A 537 11.50 26.30 32.05
N PHE A 538 12.71 26.68 32.45
CA PHE A 538 13.00 27.08 33.83
C PHE A 538 12.75 28.57 34.14
N TYR A 539 12.73 29.46 33.15
CA TYR A 539 12.41 30.87 33.39
C TYR A 539 10.92 31.06 33.75
N LYS A 540 10.63 31.48 34.99
CA LYS A 540 9.27 31.72 35.51
C LYS A 540 9.00 33.17 35.92
N ALA A 541 9.95 34.08 35.73
CA ALA A 541 9.82 35.49 36.09
C ALA A 541 9.15 36.33 34.99
N GLU A 542 8.74 37.54 35.34
CA GLU A 542 8.30 38.57 34.39
C GLU A 542 9.46 39.53 34.04
N PRO A 543 9.45 40.17 32.86
CA PRO A 543 8.50 39.98 31.77
C PRO A 543 8.71 38.65 31.04
N ARG A 544 7.62 38.00 30.60
CA ARG A 544 7.67 36.78 29.78
C ARG A 544 8.65 36.91 28.60
N ARG A 545 9.49 35.89 28.41
CA ARG A 545 10.54 35.84 27.37
C ARG A 545 10.50 34.57 26.54
N GLU A 546 10.87 34.69 25.27
CA GLU A 546 10.92 33.60 24.29
C GLU A 546 12.15 33.73 23.37
N TRP A 547 12.59 32.59 22.81
CA TRP A 547 13.74 32.57 21.90
C TRP A 547 13.34 33.00 20.48
N LYS A 548 13.97 34.07 19.97
CA LYS A 548 13.90 34.50 18.57
C LYS A 548 15.32 34.68 18.04
N TYR A 549 15.69 33.99 16.96
CA TYR A 549 17.02 34.08 16.34
C TYR A 549 18.21 33.96 17.33
N ASN A 550 18.12 33.01 18.27
CA ASN A 550 19.09 32.79 19.36
C ASN A 550 19.18 33.91 20.43
N ILE A 551 18.20 34.81 20.50
CA ILE A 551 18.05 35.85 21.54
C ILE A 551 16.86 35.52 22.43
N PHE A 552 17.02 35.58 23.76
CA PHE A 552 15.94 35.35 24.74
C PHE A 552 15.24 36.67 25.07
N GLY A 553 14.50 37.17 24.09
CA GLY A 553 13.85 38.48 24.09
C GLY A 553 12.48 38.47 24.76
N GLU A 554 12.02 39.64 25.18
CA GLU A 554 10.71 39.84 25.80
C GLU A 554 9.59 39.62 24.78
N VAL A 555 8.49 39.01 25.24
CA VAL A 555 7.25 38.89 24.48
C VAL A 555 6.43 40.14 24.76
N ILE A 556 6.37 41.02 23.76
CA ILE A 556 5.41 42.13 23.72
C ILE A 556 4.11 41.55 23.16
N ASP A 557 3.06 41.52 23.99
CA ASP A 557 1.68 41.15 23.60
C ASP A 557 1.02 42.21 22.69
#